data_AF-A0A0T5ZND2-F1
#
_entry.id   AF-A0A0T5ZND2-F1
#
_cell.length_a   1.000
_cell.length_b   1.000
_cell.length_c   1.000
_cell.angle_alpha   90.00
_cell.angle_beta   90.00
_cell.angle_gamma   90.00
#
_symmetry.space_group_name_H-M   'P 1'
#
loop_
_entity.id
_entity.type
_entity.pdbx_description
1 polymer ?
#
loop_
_entity_poly.entity_id
_entity_poly.type
_entity_poly.pdbx_seq_one_letter_code
_entity_poly.pdbx_strand_id
1 'polypeptide(L)'
;MKQVFSITASDRVTSRFKRQRLFLILFIFIFIAIFSVVRVSSGFAESDLKSDEELLFFPTIASFDPDQRIWLVDVQAWVFETEKDSKTRKIFIQGFRGWLKFSEDEIDNNLLMLRTARFILIDKL
;
A
#
# COMPACT_ATOMS: atom_id res chain seq x y z
N MET A 1 -8.42 -65.40 -52.69
CA MET A 1 -9.00 -65.18 -51.35
C MET A 1 -8.90 -63.71 -50.99
N LYS A 2 -10.01 -62.97 -50.94
CA LYS A 2 -10.03 -61.54 -50.55
C LYS A 2 -10.64 -61.44 -49.15
N GLN A 3 -9.83 -61.11 -48.15
CA GLN A 3 -10.33 -60.69 -46.84
C GLN A 3 -10.84 -59.25 -46.95
N VAL A 4 -12.15 -59.09 -46.81
CA VAL A 4 -12.81 -57.79 -46.78
C VAL A 4 -12.75 -57.28 -45.33
N PHE A 5 -11.89 -56.30 -45.08
CA PHE A 5 -11.84 -55.60 -43.80
C PHE A 5 -13.05 -54.65 -43.69
N SER A 6 -14.09 -55.10 -42.99
CA SER A 6 -15.19 -54.24 -42.57
C SER A 6 -14.73 -53.39 -41.38
N ILE A 7 -14.17 -52.21 -41.67
CA ILE A 7 -13.90 -51.21 -40.63
C ILE A 7 -15.24 -50.60 -40.23
N THR A 8 -15.78 -51.09 -39.11
CA THR A 8 -17.07 -50.70 -38.55
C THR A 8 -17.07 -49.20 -38.23
N ALA A 9 -18.01 -48.46 -38.83
CA ALA A 9 -18.14 -47.00 -38.69
C ALA A 9 -18.28 -46.50 -37.23
N SER A 10 -18.58 -47.40 -36.30
CA SER A 10 -18.68 -47.17 -34.85
C SER A 10 -17.40 -46.60 -34.23
N ASP A 11 -16.21 -47.00 -34.71
CA ASP A 11 -14.94 -46.58 -34.10
C ASP A 11 -14.55 -45.13 -34.42
N ARG A 12 -15.09 -44.55 -35.49
CA ARG A 12 -14.81 -43.14 -35.83
C ARG A 12 -15.57 -42.16 -34.96
N VAL A 13 -16.73 -42.53 -34.43
CA VAL A 13 -17.57 -41.65 -33.62
C VAL A 13 -16.96 -41.48 -32.23
N THR A 14 -16.53 -42.58 -31.59
CA THR A 14 -15.97 -42.55 -30.23
C THR A 14 -14.64 -41.82 -30.14
N SER A 15 -13.83 -41.82 -31.20
CA SER A 15 -12.54 -41.12 -31.23
C SER A 15 -12.66 -39.59 -31.26
N ARG A 16 -13.72 -39.04 -31.88
CA ARG A 16 -14.00 -37.59 -31.89
C ARG A 16 -14.45 -37.09 -30.51
N PHE A 17 -15.29 -37.86 -29.81
CA PHE A 17 -15.72 -37.51 -28.45
C PHE A 17 -14.58 -37.55 -27.42
N LYS A 18 -13.61 -38.47 -27.57
CA LYS A 18 -12.42 -38.53 -26.70
C LYS A 18 -11.50 -37.32 -26.88
N ARG A 19 -11.30 -36.86 -28.12
CA ARG A 19 -10.47 -35.67 -28.39
C ARG A 19 -11.08 -34.40 -27.80
N GLN A 20 -12.39 -34.20 -27.94
CA GLN A 20 -13.06 -33.02 -27.37
C GLN A 20 -12.99 -32.96 -25.84
N ARG A 21 -13.12 -34.11 -25.16
CA ARG A 21 -12.97 -34.19 -23.69
C ARG A 21 -11.55 -33.87 -23.22
N LEU A 22 -10.54 -34.31 -23.97
CA LEU A 22 -9.14 -34.03 -23.65
C LEU A 22 -8.82 -32.53 -23.74
N PHE A 23 -9.33 -31.84 -24.77
CA PHE A 23 -9.17 -30.39 -24.92
C PHE A 23 -9.86 -29.61 -23.80
N LEU A 24 -11.06 -30.03 -23.38
CA LEU A 24 -11.77 -29.38 -22.28
C LEU A 24 -10.99 -29.46 -20.95
N ILE A 25 -10.45 -30.65 -20.64
CA ILE A 25 -9.65 -30.85 -19.42
C ILE A 25 -8.38 -29.99 -19.48
N LEU A 26 -7.66 -30.00 -20.61
CA LEU A 26 -6.47 -29.17 -20.77
C LEU A 26 -6.79 -27.68 -20.62
N PHE A 27 -7.90 -27.21 -21.18
CA PHE A 27 -8.36 -25.83 -21.06
C PHE A 27 -8.66 -25.47 -19.60
N ILE A 28 -9.34 -26.34 -18.86
CA ILE A 28 -9.61 -26.15 -17.42
C ILE A 28 -8.30 -26.06 -16.63
N PHE A 29 -7.34 -26.94 -16.88
CA PHE A 29 -6.03 -26.90 -16.22
C PHE A 29 -5.25 -25.61 -16.52
N ILE A 30 -5.25 -25.16 -17.77
CA ILE A 30 -4.62 -23.90 -18.17
C ILE A 30 -5.34 -22.73 -17.50
N PHE A 31 -6.67 -22.73 -17.46
CA PHE A 31 -7.46 -21.69 -16.82
C PHE A 31 -7.18 -21.60 -15.32
N ILE A 32 -7.12 -22.74 -14.61
CA ILE A 32 -6.75 -22.83 -13.20
C ILE A 32 -5.30 -22.36 -12.97
N ALA A 33 -4.37 -22.73 -13.86
CA ALA A 33 -2.97 -22.31 -13.76
C ALA A 33 -2.83 -20.78 -13.94
N ILE A 34 -3.53 -20.19 -14.91
CA ILE A 34 -3.56 -18.73 -15.11
C ILE A 34 -4.20 -18.03 -13.91
N PHE A 35 -5.33 -18.54 -13.40
CA PHE A 35 -6.02 -17.93 -12.26
C PHE A 35 -5.24 -18.07 -10.95
N SER A 36 -4.46 -19.14 -10.78
CA SER A 36 -3.63 -19.36 -9.59
C SER A 36 -2.48 -18.35 -9.46
N VAL A 37 -2.06 -17.70 -10.55
CA VAL A 37 -0.99 -16.68 -10.52
C VAL A 37 -1.50 -15.33 -9.99
N VAL A 38 -2.82 -15.13 -9.94
CA VAL A 38 -3.43 -13.92 -9.40
C VAL A 38 -3.99 -14.26 -8.03
N ARG A 39 -3.20 -14.19 -6.94
CA ARG A 39 -3.57 -13.75 -5.57
C ARG A 39 -2.43 -14.00 -4.58
N VAL A 40 -1.36 -13.21 -4.72
CA VAL A 40 -0.62 -12.75 -3.55
C VAL A 40 -0.57 -11.23 -3.67
N SER A 41 -1.73 -10.61 -3.47
CA SER A 41 -1.77 -9.22 -3.03
C SER A 41 -1.33 -9.28 -1.58
N SER A 42 -0.04 -9.06 -1.33
CA SER A 42 0.44 -8.71 -0.01
C SER A 42 -0.51 -7.66 0.53
N GLY A 43 -1.18 -7.98 1.65
CA GLY A 43 -2.03 -7.04 2.36
C GLY A 43 -1.18 -5.90 2.89
N PHE A 44 -0.82 -4.97 2.01
CA PHE A 44 -0.69 -3.59 2.43
C PHE A 44 -2.09 -3.25 2.91
N ALA A 45 -2.25 -3.18 4.24
CA ALA A 45 -3.41 -2.52 4.80
C ALA A 45 -3.48 -1.18 4.07
N GLU A 46 -4.51 -1.02 3.24
CA GLU A 46 -4.79 0.25 2.59
C GLU A 46 -4.95 1.24 3.73
N SER A 47 -3.98 2.13 3.85
CA SER A 47 -3.94 3.08 4.96
C SER A 47 -5.20 3.93 4.83
N ASP A 48 -6.03 4.00 5.88
CA ASP A 48 -7.20 4.88 5.97
C ASP A 48 -6.79 6.37 6.11
N LEU A 49 -5.64 6.72 5.54
CA LEU A 49 -5.05 8.04 5.58
C LEU A 49 -5.65 8.83 4.42
N LYS A 50 -6.32 9.94 4.74
CA LYS A 50 -6.86 10.84 3.72
C LYS A 50 -5.73 11.50 2.92
N SER A 51 -6.04 11.98 1.72
CA SER A 51 -5.03 12.60 0.83
C SER A 51 -4.40 13.88 1.38
N ASP A 52 -5.02 14.53 2.35
CA ASP A 52 -4.59 15.75 3.03
C ASP A 52 -3.95 15.50 4.40
N GLU A 53 -3.91 14.25 4.84
CA GLU A 53 -3.26 13.80 6.06
C GLU A 53 -1.80 13.42 5.79
N GLU A 54 -0.92 13.85 6.69
CA GLU A 54 0.50 13.53 6.68
C GLU A 54 0.87 12.79 7.98
N LEU A 55 1.83 11.87 7.90
CA LEU A 55 2.37 11.16 9.08
C LEU A 55 3.64 11.84 9.58
N LEU A 56 3.66 12.18 10.87
CA LEU A 56 4.86 12.64 11.57
C LEU A 56 5.42 11.53 12.45
N PHE A 57 6.52 10.94 12.02
CA PHE A 57 7.22 9.89 12.78
C PHE A 57 8.12 10.49 13.86
N PHE A 58 8.14 9.86 15.03
CA PHE A 58 9.04 10.23 16.12
C PHE A 58 10.31 9.39 16.10
N PRO A 59 11.48 9.98 16.41
CA PRO A 59 12.68 9.21 16.68
C PRO A 59 12.38 8.17 17.76
N THR A 60 12.54 6.91 17.41
CA THR A 60 12.24 5.79 18.29
C THR A 60 13.55 5.10 18.65
N ILE A 61 13.73 4.78 19.93
CA ILE A 61 14.87 3.99 20.38
C ILE A 61 14.59 2.52 20.12
N ALA A 62 15.54 1.84 19.47
CA ALA A 62 15.48 0.40 19.25
C ALA A 62 16.04 -0.36 20.46
N SER A 63 15.42 -1.47 20.84
CA SER A 63 15.94 -2.41 21.85
C SER A 63 16.24 -3.76 21.22
N PHE A 64 17.41 -4.32 21.48
CA PHE A 64 17.76 -5.65 21.01
C PHE A 64 17.26 -6.72 22.00
N ASP A 65 16.48 -7.68 21.51
CA ASP A 65 16.09 -8.88 22.24
C ASP A 65 17.11 -10.01 21.94
N PRO A 66 17.94 -10.41 22.92
CA PRO A 66 18.96 -11.44 22.70
C PRO A 66 18.39 -12.87 22.61
N ASP A 67 17.24 -13.14 23.21
CA ASP A 67 16.62 -14.47 23.22
C ASP A 67 16.04 -14.79 21.84
N GLN A 68 15.43 -13.78 21.22
CA GLN A 68 14.87 -13.88 19.87
C GLN A 68 15.87 -13.45 18.78
N ARG A 69 16.98 -12.81 19.14
CA ARG A 69 17.98 -12.21 18.23
C ARG A 69 17.38 -11.21 17.25
N ILE A 70 16.45 -10.37 17.72
CA ILE A 70 15.75 -9.36 16.92
C ILE A 70 15.93 -7.96 17.51
N TRP A 71 15.87 -6.94 16.66
CA TRP A 71 15.71 -5.56 17.10
C TRP A 71 14.23 -5.20 17.12
N LEU A 72 13.75 -4.74 18.28
CA LEU A 72 12.41 -4.23 18.48
C LEU A 72 12.45 -2.70 18.34
N VAL A 73 11.53 -2.14 17.55
CA VAL A 73 11.40 -0.70 17.33
C VAL A 73 9.93 -0.34 17.41
N ASP A 74 9.53 0.37 18.47
CA ASP A 74 8.15 0.81 18.67
C ASP A 74 7.87 2.12 17.93
N VAL A 75 7.60 2.02 16.63
CA VAL A 75 7.38 3.21 15.79
C VAL A 75 6.11 3.95 16.23
N GLN A 76 6.29 5.16 16.76
CA GLN A 76 5.20 6.09 17.04
C GLN A 76 5.10 7.12 15.92
N ALA A 77 3.87 7.40 15.49
CA ALA A 77 3.58 8.45 14.53
C ALA A 77 2.29 9.18 14.90
N TRP A 78 2.20 10.45 14.53
CA TRP A 78 0.95 11.20 14.54
C TRP A 78 0.44 11.37 13.13
N VAL A 79 -0.86 11.18 12.95
CA VAL A 79 -1.59 11.61 11.75
C VAL A 79 -1.98 13.07 11.96
N PHE A 80 -1.66 13.93 11.01
CA PHE A 80 -2.08 15.33 11.07
C PHE A 80 -2.54 15.83 9.71
N GLU A 81 -3.63 16.60 9.68
CA GLU A 81 -4.10 17.26 8.46
C GLU A 81 -3.28 18.53 8.20
N THR A 82 -2.70 18.66 7.00
CA THR A 82 -1.93 19.87 6.68
C THR A 82 -2.85 21.02 6.29
N GLU A 83 -2.99 22.00 7.19
CA GLU A 83 -3.57 23.30 6.85
C GLU A 83 -2.62 24.13 5.95
N LYS A 84 -2.47 23.73 4.67
CA LYS A 84 -1.63 24.46 3.68
C LYS A 84 -2.26 25.79 3.28
N ASP A 85 -3.60 25.88 3.30
CA ASP A 85 -4.34 27.08 2.84
C ASP A 85 -5.21 27.78 3.88
N SER A 86 -5.10 27.39 5.16
CA SER A 86 -5.83 28.07 6.24
C SER A 86 -5.42 29.53 6.34
N LYS A 87 -6.34 30.43 5.95
CA LYS A 87 -6.17 31.89 6.10
C LYS A 87 -5.94 32.25 7.56
N THR A 88 -6.58 31.53 8.48
CA THR A 88 -6.44 31.69 9.93
C THR A 88 -5.01 31.43 10.39
N ARG A 89 -4.39 30.35 9.90
CA ARG A 89 -2.99 30.02 10.21
C ARG A 89 -2.02 31.08 9.69
N LYS A 90 -2.23 31.58 8.47
CA LYS A 90 -1.40 32.66 7.89
C LYS A 90 -1.46 33.92 8.76
N ILE A 91 -2.66 34.30 9.22
CA ILE A 91 -2.87 35.46 10.09
C ILE A 91 -2.23 35.23 11.47
N PHE A 92 -2.39 34.04 12.08
CA PHE A 92 -1.79 33.72 13.37
C PHE A 92 -0.27 33.76 13.32
N ILE A 93 0.36 33.14 12.30
CA ILE A 93 1.81 33.16 12.12
C ILE A 93 2.32 34.60 11.92
N GLN A 94 1.61 35.42 11.13
CA GLN A 94 1.97 36.82 10.95
C GLN A 94 1.86 37.63 12.26
N GLY A 95 0.79 37.43 13.03
CA GLY A 95 0.62 38.08 14.34
C GLY A 95 1.68 37.66 15.35
N PHE A 96 2.00 36.36 15.40
CA PHE A 96 3.02 35.81 16.29
C PHE A 96 4.43 36.28 15.92
N ARG A 97 4.74 36.39 14.61
CA ARG A 97 5.98 37.00 14.11
C ARG A 97 6.13 38.46 14.55
N GLY A 98 5.05 39.24 14.44
CA GLY A 98 5.05 40.65 14.86
C GLY A 98 5.30 40.81 16.36
N TRP A 99 4.79 39.89 17.18
CA TRP A 99 5.02 39.89 18.63
C TRP A 99 6.47 39.55 19.01
N LEU A 100 7.12 38.62 18.31
CA LEU A 100 8.46 38.14 18.66
C LEU A 100 9.62 38.93 18.03
N LYS A 101 9.36 39.90 17.15
CA LYS A 101 10.38 40.79 16.54
C LYS A 101 11.60 40.06 15.93
N PHE A 102 11.41 38.88 15.36
CA PHE A 102 12.50 38.20 14.64
C PHE A 102 12.88 39.01 13.39
N SER A 103 14.17 39.20 13.15
CA SER A 103 14.70 39.77 11.92
C SER A 103 14.56 38.77 10.76
N GLU A 104 14.32 39.28 9.55
CA GLU A 104 14.09 38.46 8.34
C GLU A 104 15.22 37.45 8.07
N ASP A 105 16.44 37.76 8.50
CA ASP A 105 17.64 36.96 8.25
C ASP A 105 17.81 35.75 9.18
N GLU A 106 17.08 35.65 10.29
CA GLU A 106 17.13 34.48 11.20
C GLU A 106 16.12 33.38 10.83
N ILE A 107 15.30 33.58 9.81
CA ILE A 107 14.16 32.70 9.51
C ILE A 107 14.59 31.38 8.86
N ASP A 108 15.71 31.34 8.12
CA ASP A 108 16.23 30.09 7.55
C ASP A 108 16.74 29.12 8.62
N ASN A 109 17.17 29.63 9.79
CA ASN A 109 17.51 28.80 10.95
C ASN A 109 16.29 28.30 11.74
N ASN A 110 15.08 28.75 11.39
CA ASN A 110 13.86 28.54 12.18
C ASN A 110 12.98 27.38 11.67
N LEU A 111 13.61 26.36 11.09
CA LEU A 111 13.00 25.04 10.88
C LEU A 111 12.49 24.43 12.20
N LEU A 112 13.15 24.77 13.31
CA LEU A 112 12.71 24.48 14.67
C LEU A 112 11.41 25.20 15.03
N MET A 113 11.27 26.48 14.69
CA MET A 113 10.07 27.28 14.97
C MET A 113 8.84 26.75 14.22
N LEU A 114 9.01 26.36 12.95
CA LEU A 114 7.95 25.68 12.19
C LEU A 114 7.59 24.31 12.78
N ARG A 115 8.55 23.60 13.39
CA ARG A 115 8.29 22.34 14.11
C ARG A 115 7.58 22.60 15.44
N THR A 116 8.00 23.58 16.24
CA THR A 116 7.39 23.90 17.54
C THR A 116 5.99 24.48 17.38
N ALA A 117 5.77 25.33 16.38
CA ALA A 117 4.44 25.85 16.07
C ALA A 117 3.46 24.76 15.63
N ARG A 118 3.93 23.67 15.00
CA ARG A 118 3.08 22.48 14.75
C ARG A 118 2.59 21.88 16.05
N PHE A 119 3.45 21.68 17.06
CA PHE A 119 3.03 21.12 18.35
C PHE A 119 1.97 21.96 19.08
N ILE A 120 2.03 23.29 18.96
CA ILE A 120 1.12 24.20 19.68
C ILE A 120 -0.26 24.32 18.99
N LEU A 121 -0.34 24.06 17.68
CA LEU A 121 -1.57 24.19 16.90
C LEU A 121 -2.39 22.89 16.80
N ILE A 122 -1.93 21.79 17.42
CA ILE A 122 -2.60 20.48 17.34
C ILE A 122 -3.90 20.42 18.15
N ASP A 123 -4.18 21.37 19.03
CA ASP A 123 -5.25 21.22 20.02
C ASP A 123 -6.22 22.41 20.04
N LYS A 124 -7.09 22.48 19.03
CA LYS A 124 -8.43 23.10 19.08
C LYS A 124 -9.32 22.61 17.93
N LEU A 125 -9.89 21.41 18.06
CA LEU A 125 -11.15 21.02 17.41
C LEU A 125 -11.91 20.04 18.30
#